data_AF-A0AA43CY91-F1
#
_entry.id   AF-A0AA43CY91-F1
#
_cell.length_a   1.000
_cell.length_b   1.000
_cell.length_c   1.000
_cell.angle_alpha   90.00
_cell.angle_beta   90.00
_cell.angle_gamma   90.00
#
_symmetry.space_group_name_H-M   'P 1'
#
loop_
_entity.id
_entity.type
_entity.pdbx_description
1 polymer ?
#
loop_
_entity_poly.entity_id
_entity_poly.type
_entity_poly.pdbx_seq_one_letter_code
_entity_poly.pdbx_strand_id
1 'polypeptide(L)'
;MSTHDSDAPVSTATDSEDVKAVRIRRLIERKMVESWQNKPHFSVTVAVDMTDIIRFRKDLGITINDFIMAASSAALKEHPWVNSHWIDGEAVEQGEINLAVAVATEGGLFYPVIQNVEKLSLKQLGESAKALAEKAHLGQLSDEDQEGGTFTISNMGMLGVES
;
A
#
# COMPACT_ATOMS: atom_id res chain seq x y z
N MET A 1 -13.64 -40.65 44.95
CA MET A 1 -12.43 -39.89 45.32
C MET A 1 -11.25 -40.49 44.58
N SER A 2 -10.52 -39.86 43.67
CA SER A 2 -10.57 -38.59 42.91
C SER A 2 -9.57 -38.84 41.77
N THR A 3 -10.02 -38.97 40.51
CA THR A 3 -9.83 -37.98 39.41
C THR A 3 -8.46 -37.28 39.42
N HIS A 4 -7.57 -37.71 38.51
CA HIS A 4 -7.16 -37.01 37.27
C HIS A 4 -5.99 -36.04 37.51
N ASP A 5 -4.83 -36.36 36.93
CA ASP A 5 -4.29 -35.45 35.93
C ASP A 5 -3.49 -36.24 34.88
N SER A 6 -3.96 -36.11 33.65
CA SER A 6 -3.41 -36.73 32.45
C SER A 6 -2.47 -35.72 31.82
N ASP A 7 -1.17 -35.95 31.95
CA ASP A 7 -0.14 -35.16 31.28
C ASP A 7 -0.21 -35.43 29.77
N ALA A 8 -1.03 -34.64 29.06
CA ALA A 8 -1.11 -34.65 27.62
C ALA A 8 0.04 -33.81 27.06
N PRO A 9 0.88 -34.34 26.15
CA PRO A 9 1.97 -33.58 25.58
C PRO A 9 1.39 -32.42 24.74
N VAL A 10 1.79 -31.20 25.09
CA VAL A 10 1.52 -30.00 24.28
C VAL A 10 2.12 -30.25 22.90
N SER A 11 1.25 -30.36 21.90
CA SER A 11 1.59 -30.53 20.49
C SER A 11 2.57 -29.44 20.04
N THR A 12 3.83 -29.80 19.85
CA THR A 12 4.86 -28.97 19.21
C THR A 12 4.73 -29.06 17.68
N ALA A 13 3.55 -28.70 17.18
CA ALA A 13 3.33 -28.34 15.79
C ALA A 13 2.86 -26.89 15.79
N THR A 14 3.77 -25.95 16.11
CA THR A 14 3.56 -24.56 15.71
C THR A 14 3.68 -24.56 14.19
N ASP A 15 2.53 -24.45 13.52
CA ASP A 15 2.41 -24.59 12.07
C ASP A 15 3.44 -23.70 11.36
N SER A 16 4.08 -24.25 10.33
CA SER A 16 5.14 -23.54 9.58
C SER A 16 4.66 -22.20 8.99
N GLU A 17 3.36 -22.06 8.79
CA GLU A 17 2.69 -20.84 8.34
C GLU A 17 2.64 -19.78 9.44
N ASP A 18 2.38 -20.15 10.69
CA ASP A 18 2.42 -19.24 11.85
C ASP A 18 3.81 -18.65 12.03
N VAL A 19 4.86 -19.47 11.88
CA VAL A 19 6.24 -19.02 11.98
C VAL A 19 6.59 -18.02 10.87
N LYS A 20 6.12 -18.25 9.63
CA LYS A 20 6.30 -17.33 8.50
C LYS A 20 5.56 -16.00 8.73
N ALA A 21 4.30 -16.06 9.17
CA ALA A 21 3.49 -14.88 9.47
C ALA A 21 4.13 -14.00 10.56
N VAL A 22 4.64 -14.63 11.63
CA VAL A 22 5.38 -13.93 12.69
C VAL A 22 6.65 -13.25 12.16
N ARG A 23 7.39 -13.91 11.26
CA ARG A 23 8.61 -13.34 10.66
C ARG A 23 8.31 -12.11 9.79
N ILE A 24 7.24 -12.17 8.97
CA ILE A 24 6.81 -11.04 8.13
C ILE A 24 6.38 -9.86 9.02
N ARG A 25 5.58 -10.11 10.06
CA ARG A 25 5.16 -9.05 11.00
C ARG A 25 6.33 -8.36 11.69
N ARG A 26 7.34 -9.12 12.15
CA ARG A 26 8.57 -8.56 12.73
C ARG A 26 9.38 -7.71 11.74
N LEU A 27 9.38 -8.08 10.45
CA LEU A 27 10.03 -7.28 9.42
C LEU A 27 9.30 -5.95 9.20
N ILE A 28 7.96 -5.99 9.11
CA ILE A 28 7.13 -4.79 8.97
C ILE A 28 7.33 -3.87 10.16
N GLU A 29 7.26 -4.40 11.39
CA GLU A 29 7.51 -3.66 12.63
C GLU A 29 8.84 -2.89 12.56
N ARG A 30 9.93 -3.59 12.25
CA ARG A 30 11.26 -2.96 12.16
C ARG A 30 11.30 -1.84 11.11
N LYS A 31 10.75 -2.08 9.92
CA LYS A 31 10.71 -1.06 8.84
C LYS A 31 9.86 0.15 9.21
N MET A 32 8.72 -0.06 9.89
CA MET A 32 7.85 1.03 10.33
C MET A 32 8.53 1.89 11.41
N VAL A 33 9.19 1.25 12.39
CA VAL A 33 9.96 1.94 13.43
C VAL A 33 11.09 2.75 12.81
N GLU A 34 11.86 2.15 11.90
CA GLU A 34 12.94 2.82 11.19
C GLU A 34 12.43 4.04 10.40
N SER A 35 11.33 3.89 9.65
CA SER A 35 10.72 4.99 8.92
C SER A 35 10.30 6.13 9.85
N TRP A 36 9.61 5.81 10.95
CA TRP A 36 9.08 6.80 11.89
C TRP A 36 10.17 7.54 12.66
N GLN A 37 11.27 6.87 12.98
CA GLN A 37 12.39 7.46 13.72
C GLN A 37 13.30 8.31 12.84
N ASN A 38 13.58 7.86 11.60
CA ASN A 38 14.57 8.51 10.73
C ASN A 38 14.00 9.68 9.93
N LYS A 39 12.68 9.81 9.85
CA LYS A 39 12.01 10.87 9.07
C LYS A 39 11.19 11.77 10.01
N PRO A 40 11.40 13.09 9.99
CA PRO A 40 10.51 14.00 10.70
C PRO A 40 9.18 14.10 9.96
N HIS A 41 8.10 13.59 10.56
CA HIS A 41 6.77 13.59 9.96
C HIS A 41 5.95 14.78 10.46
N PHE A 42 5.23 15.42 9.54
CA PHE A 42 4.10 16.28 9.85
C PHE A 42 2.94 15.90 8.93
N SER A 43 1.72 15.87 9.47
CA SER A 43 0.52 15.49 8.73
C SER A 43 -0.28 16.73 8.35
N VAL A 44 -0.83 16.73 7.14
CA VAL A 44 -1.73 17.77 6.66
C VAL A 44 -3.05 17.11 6.26
N THR A 45 -4.15 17.66 6.74
CA THR A 45 -5.50 17.16 6.45
C THR A 45 -6.26 18.19 5.62
N VAL A 46 -6.86 17.74 4.53
CA VAL A 46 -7.70 18.56 3.63
C VAL A 46 -8.98 17.79 3.31
N ALA A 47 -10.11 18.48 3.31
CA ALA A 47 -11.37 17.95 2.83
C ALA A 47 -11.59 18.39 1.37
N VAL A 48 -11.96 17.43 0.50
CA VAL A 48 -12.20 17.66 -0.92
C VAL A 48 -13.63 17.22 -1.25
N ASP A 49 -14.38 18.08 -1.93
CA ASP A 49 -15.72 17.72 -2.43
C ASP A 49 -15.60 16.78 -3.64
N MET A 50 -16.08 15.55 -3.48
CA MET A 50 -16.05 14.50 -4.50
C MET A 50 -17.43 14.26 -5.14
N THR A 51 -18.42 15.13 -4.91
CA THR A 51 -19.83 14.93 -5.32
C THR A 51 -19.95 14.62 -6.82
N ASP A 52 -19.29 15.39 -7.67
CA ASP A 52 -19.39 15.21 -9.12
C ASP A 52 -18.65 13.96 -9.60
N ILE A 53 -17.49 13.64 -9.00
CA ILE A 53 -16.76 12.41 -9.30
C ILE A 53 -17.59 11.18 -8.93
N ILE A 54 -18.26 11.21 -7.76
CA ILE A 54 -19.12 10.11 -7.32
C ILE A 54 -20.30 9.90 -8.27
N ARG A 55 -20.85 10.98 -8.85
CA ARG A 55 -21.89 10.90 -9.87
C ARG A 55 -21.36 10.33 -11.17
N PHE A 56 -20.27 10.87 -11.68
CA PHE A 56 -19.72 10.55 -13.00
C PHE A 56 -19.10 9.14 -13.08
N ARG A 57 -18.49 8.66 -12.00
CA ARG A 57 -17.77 7.37 -11.99
C ARG A 57 -18.69 6.16 -12.24
N LYS A 58 -19.98 6.26 -11.89
CA LYS A 58 -20.95 5.15 -12.02
C LYS A 58 -21.10 4.69 -13.46
N ASP A 59 -21.02 5.62 -14.41
CA ASP A 59 -21.29 5.34 -15.83
C ASP A 59 -20.05 4.82 -16.56
N LEU A 60 -18.86 5.01 -15.98
CA LEU A 60 -17.56 4.69 -16.61
C LEU A 60 -16.89 3.44 -16.06
N GLY A 61 -17.41 2.86 -14.96
CA GLY A 61 -16.77 1.73 -14.29
C GLY A 61 -15.43 2.09 -13.63
N ILE A 62 -15.25 3.36 -13.26
CA ILE A 62 -14.01 3.90 -12.68
C ILE A 62 -14.17 4.01 -11.15
N THR A 63 -13.10 3.76 -10.41
CA THR A 63 -13.09 3.85 -8.95
C THR A 63 -12.69 5.24 -8.46
N ILE A 64 -12.96 5.56 -7.19
CA ILE A 64 -12.44 6.80 -6.58
C ILE A 64 -10.91 6.78 -6.56
N ASN A 65 -10.31 5.61 -6.34
CA ASN A 65 -8.87 5.46 -6.27
C ASN A 65 -8.20 5.83 -7.61
N ASP A 66 -8.85 5.53 -8.73
CA ASP A 66 -8.34 5.85 -10.06
C ASP A 66 -8.19 7.36 -10.24
N PHE A 67 -9.19 8.13 -9.79
CA PHE A 67 -9.14 9.60 -9.81
C PHE A 67 -8.06 10.14 -8.85
N ILE A 68 -7.93 9.55 -7.66
CA ILE A 68 -6.89 9.95 -6.70
C ILE A 68 -5.50 9.70 -7.29
N MET A 69 -5.25 8.51 -7.84
CA MET A 69 -3.96 8.18 -8.46
C MET A 69 -3.63 9.12 -9.62
N ALA A 70 -4.61 9.42 -10.49
CA ALA A 70 -4.42 10.35 -11.60
C ALA A 70 -4.15 11.79 -11.11
N ALA A 71 -4.88 12.26 -10.10
CA ALA A 71 -4.67 13.57 -9.50
C ALA A 71 -3.31 13.68 -8.80
N SER A 72 -2.90 12.64 -8.06
CA SER A 72 -1.57 12.55 -7.45
C SER A 72 -0.46 12.57 -8.50
N SER A 73 -0.62 11.82 -9.60
CA SER A 73 0.34 11.86 -10.72
C SER A 73 0.50 13.26 -11.30
N ALA A 74 -0.62 13.96 -11.56
CA ALA A 74 -0.58 15.35 -12.03
C ALA A 74 0.11 16.29 -11.03
N ALA A 75 -0.23 16.19 -9.74
CA ALA A 75 0.37 17.02 -8.69
C ALA A 75 1.87 16.76 -8.52
N LEU A 76 2.31 15.50 -8.57
CA LEU A 76 3.72 15.12 -8.48
C LEU A 76 4.52 15.65 -9.68
N LYS A 77 3.90 15.73 -10.86
CA LYS A 77 4.52 16.33 -12.04
C LYS A 77 4.68 17.85 -11.92
N GLU A 78 3.73 18.53 -11.29
CA GLU A 78 3.81 19.97 -11.00
C GLU A 78 4.77 20.28 -9.83
N HIS A 79 4.99 19.31 -8.94
CA HIS A 79 5.81 19.44 -7.74
C HIS A 79 6.84 18.31 -7.63
N PRO A 80 7.86 18.28 -8.52
CA PRO A 80 8.82 17.18 -8.62
C PRO A 80 9.64 16.94 -7.34
N TRP A 81 9.86 17.98 -6.54
CA TRP A 81 10.53 17.89 -5.24
C TRP A 81 9.81 16.97 -4.24
N VAL A 82 8.49 16.79 -4.37
CA VAL A 82 7.71 15.82 -3.56
C VAL A 82 7.99 14.38 -4.02
N ASN A 83 8.24 14.20 -5.31
CA ASN A 83 8.61 12.92 -5.92
C ASN A 83 10.11 12.64 -5.77
N SER A 84 10.63 12.65 -4.55
CA SER A 84 12.07 12.54 -4.27
C SER A 84 12.41 11.46 -3.25
N HIS A 85 13.67 11.01 -3.30
CA HIS A 85 14.25 10.12 -2.30
C HIS A 85 15.35 10.83 -1.53
N TRP A 86 15.44 10.54 -0.24
CA TRP A 86 16.53 11.02 0.58
C TRP A 86 17.69 10.02 0.49
N ILE A 87 18.78 10.42 -0.16
CA ILE A 87 19.96 9.58 -0.41
C ILE A 87 21.18 10.37 0.02
N ASP A 88 21.99 9.79 0.92
CA ASP A 88 23.26 10.35 1.38
C ASP A 88 23.21 11.81 1.87
N GLY A 89 22.07 12.24 2.42
CA GLY A 89 21.89 13.60 2.95
C GLY A 89 21.33 14.61 1.95
N GLU A 90 20.97 14.18 0.74
CA GLU A 90 20.39 15.01 -0.30
C GLU A 90 19.02 14.49 -0.75
N ALA A 91 18.15 15.41 -1.18
CA ALA A 91 16.89 15.08 -1.82
C ALA A 91 17.13 14.88 -3.33
N VAL A 92 16.92 13.66 -3.81
CA VAL A 92 17.10 13.28 -5.22
C VAL A 92 15.73 13.14 -5.86
N GLU A 93 15.38 14.08 -6.74
CA GLU A 93 14.14 14.05 -7.52
C GLU A 93 14.11 12.85 -8.47
N GLN A 94 12.97 12.18 -8.56
CA GLN A 94 12.76 11.03 -9.42
C GLN A 94 12.07 11.47 -10.72
N GLY A 95 12.65 11.07 -11.86
CA GLY A 95 12.14 11.46 -13.19
C GLY A 95 10.86 10.72 -13.61
N GLU A 96 10.61 9.56 -13.03
CA GLU A 96 9.41 8.74 -13.26
C GLU A 96 8.51 8.79 -12.03
N ILE A 97 7.19 8.74 -12.25
CA ILE A 97 6.21 8.71 -11.16
C ILE A 97 5.71 7.28 -11.03
N ASN A 98 6.11 6.62 -9.94
CA ASN A 98 5.72 5.26 -9.62
C ASN A 98 4.88 5.27 -8.34
N LEU A 99 3.62 4.88 -8.44
CA LEU A 99 2.67 4.90 -7.31
C LEU A 99 2.57 3.53 -6.66
N ALA A 100 2.94 3.45 -5.39
CA ALA A 100 2.64 2.30 -4.55
C ALA A 100 1.22 2.41 -4.00
N VAL A 101 0.43 1.35 -4.10
CA VAL A 101 -0.95 1.31 -3.59
C VAL A 101 -1.04 0.28 -2.47
N ALA A 102 -1.50 0.70 -1.30
CA ALA A 102 -1.65 -0.20 -0.15
C ALA A 102 -2.79 -1.21 -0.41
N VAL A 103 -2.49 -2.51 -0.31
CA VAL A 103 -3.45 -3.61 -0.47
C VAL A 103 -3.37 -4.54 0.75
N ALA A 104 -4.46 -4.60 1.51
CA ALA A 104 -4.59 -5.50 2.65
C ALA A 104 -5.13 -6.86 2.18
N THR A 105 -4.42 -7.94 2.55
CA THR A 105 -4.79 -9.33 2.25
C THR A 105 -4.75 -10.17 3.53
N GLU A 106 -5.19 -11.42 3.47
CA GLU A 106 -5.09 -12.35 4.61
C GLU A 106 -3.62 -12.58 5.04
N GLY A 107 -2.68 -12.50 4.09
CA GLY A 107 -1.25 -12.64 4.32
C GLY A 107 -0.56 -11.39 4.89
N GLY A 108 -1.26 -10.26 4.97
CA GLY A 108 -0.72 -9.00 5.50
C GLY A 108 -0.98 -7.79 4.59
N LEU A 109 -0.19 -6.73 4.81
CA LEU A 109 -0.27 -5.48 4.05
C LEU A 109 0.85 -5.41 3.02
N PHE A 110 0.47 -5.28 1.75
CA PHE A 110 1.39 -5.21 0.60
C PHE A 110 1.28 -3.85 -0.08
N TYR A 111 2.34 -3.46 -0.79
CA TYR A 111 2.44 -2.18 -1.49
C TYR A 111 2.89 -2.38 -2.93
N PRO A 112 2.06 -3.01 -3.78
CA PRO A 112 2.39 -3.12 -5.19
C PRO A 112 2.54 -1.75 -5.86
N VAL A 113 3.45 -1.66 -6.83
CA VAL A 113 3.87 -0.44 -7.49
C VAL A 113 3.35 -0.43 -8.93
N ILE A 114 2.62 0.63 -9.28
CA ILE A 114 2.27 0.94 -10.65
C ILE A 114 3.35 1.88 -11.19
N GLN A 115 4.10 1.42 -12.19
CA GLN A 115 5.19 2.18 -12.78
C GLN A 115 4.69 3.19 -13.81
N ASN A 116 5.40 4.33 -13.92
CA ASN A 116 5.22 5.32 -14.98
C ASN A 116 3.76 5.79 -15.15
N VAL A 117 3.10 6.11 -14.04
CA VAL A 117 1.65 6.40 -14.03
C VAL A 117 1.29 7.62 -14.86
N GLU A 118 2.23 8.54 -15.10
CA GLU A 118 2.05 9.71 -15.95
C GLU A 118 1.86 9.37 -17.43
N LYS A 119 2.21 8.14 -17.85
CA LYS A 119 2.04 7.63 -19.21
C LYS A 119 0.73 6.85 -19.39
N LEU A 120 -0.01 6.59 -18.31
CA LEU A 120 -1.23 5.79 -18.33
C LEU A 120 -2.47 6.67 -18.42
N SER A 121 -3.45 6.24 -19.20
CA SER A 121 -4.80 6.79 -19.13
C SER A 121 -5.48 6.37 -17.81
N LEU A 122 -6.51 7.12 -17.40
CA LEU A 122 -7.28 6.84 -16.18
C LEU A 122 -7.79 5.39 -16.13
N LYS A 123 -8.23 4.85 -17.28
CA LYS A 123 -8.71 3.47 -17.39
C LYS A 123 -7.58 2.45 -17.21
N GLN A 124 -6.44 2.66 -17.89
CA GLN A 124 -5.27 1.79 -17.77
C GLN A 124 -4.74 1.78 -16.32
N LEU A 125 -4.76 2.93 -15.66
CA LEU A 125 -4.34 3.06 -14.27
C LEU A 125 -5.21 2.20 -13.34
N GLY A 126 -6.54 2.26 -13.51
CA GLY A 126 -7.48 1.41 -12.77
C GLY A 126 -7.31 -0.09 -13.08
N GLU A 127 -7.09 -0.45 -14.34
CA GLU A 127 -6.83 -1.83 -14.76
C GLU A 127 -5.52 -2.37 -14.14
N SER A 128 -4.44 -1.59 -14.16
CA SER A 128 -3.17 -1.95 -13.53
C SER A 128 -3.29 -2.11 -12.02
N ALA A 129 -3.95 -1.17 -11.35
CA ALA A 129 -4.19 -1.24 -9.90
C ALA A 129 -4.98 -2.49 -9.52
N LYS A 130 -6.04 -2.79 -10.29
CA LYS A 130 -6.87 -3.98 -10.08
C LYS A 130 -6.09 -5.27 -10.27
N ALA A 131 -5.30 -5.37 -11.35
CA ALA A 131 -4.48 -6.56 -11.62
C ALA A 131 -3.45 -6.81 -10.51
N LEU A 132 -2.80 -5.76 -10.00
CA LEU A 132 -1.86 -5.87 -8.88
C LEU A 132 -2.55 -6.24 -7.57
N ALA A 133 -3.75 -5.69 -7.30
CA ALA A 133 -4.54 -6.07 -6.13
C ALA A 133 -4.96 -7.55 -6.20
N GLU A 134 -5.40 -8.03 -7.37
CA GLU A 134 -5.73 -9.45 -7.57
C GLU A 134 -4.50 -10.35 -7.35
N LYS A 135 -3.34 -9.99 -7.92
CA LYS A 135 -2.08 -10.70 -7.65
C LYS A 135 -1.75 -10.72 -6.16
N ALA A 136 -1.93 -9.60 -5.45
CA ALA A 136 -1.69 -9.52 -4.02
C ALA A 136 -2.59 -10.48 -3.22
N HIS A 137 -3.89 -10.49 -3.53
CA HIS A 137 -4.85 -11.40 -2.91
C HIS A 137 -4.52 -12.88 -3.19
N LEU A 138 -3.99 -13.18 -4.37
CA LEU A 138 -3.55 -14.53 -4.75
C LEU A 138 -2.15 -14.91 -4.23
N GLY A 139 -1.42 -13.98 -3.58
CA GLY A 139 -0.05 -14.20 -3.13
C GLY A 139 0.96 -14.34 -4.27
N GLN A 140 0.68 -13.72 -5.43
CA GLN A 140 1.43 -13.84 -6.68
C GLN A 140 2.19 -12.56 -7.07
N LEU A 141 2.40 -11.64 -6.13
CA LEU A 141 3.24 -10.47 -6.36
C LEU A 141 4.69 -10.90 -6.55
N SER A 142 5.32 -10.45 -7.62
CA SER A 142 6.78 -10.55 -7.77
C SER A 142 7.50 -9.51 -6.92
N ASP A 143 8.82 -9.63 -6.82
CA ASP A 143 9.67 -8.59 -6.20
C ASP A 143 9.60 -7.29 -7.03
N GLU A 144 9.59 -7.41 -8.36
CA GLU A 144 9.45 -6.27 -9.29
C GLU A 144 8.11 -5.54 -9.12
N ASP A 145 7.02 -6.26 -8.81
CA ASP A 145 5.72 -5.67 -8.53
C ASP A 145 5.75 -4.80 -7.24
N GLN A 146 6.79 -4.86 -6.40
CA GLN A 146 6.88 -4.18 -5.09
C GLN A 146 8.02 -3.16 -4.97
N GLU A 147 8.86 -3.05 -5.98
CA GLU A 147 10.04 -2.18 -5.99
C GLU A 147 9.82 -0.89 -6.79
N GLY A 148 10.69 0.11 -6.55
CA GLY A 148 10.71 1.34 -7.34
C GLY A 148 9.56 2.32 -7.07
N GLY A 149 8.78 2.12 -6.00
CA GLY A 149 7.73 3.04 -5.59
C GLY A 149 8.28 4.38 -5.10
N THR A 150 7.78 5.47 -5.69
CA THR A 150 8.22 6.85 -5.38
C THR A 150 7.26 7.58 -4.46
N PHE A 151 5.97 7.25 -4.52
CA PHE A 151 4.92 7.82 -3.70
C PHE A 151 3.87 6.76 -3.35
N THR A 152 3.31 6.81 -2.14
CA THR A 152 2.36 5.78 -1.67
C THR A 152 0.98 6.35 -1.44
N ILE A 153 -0.04 5.67 -1.95
CA ILE A 153 -1.46 5.96 -1.69
C ILE A 153 -2.03 4.82 -0.82
N SER A 154 -2.65 5.19 0.28
CA SER A 154 -3.38 4.27 1.16
C SER A 154 -4.82 4.71 1.29
N ASN A 155 -5.76 3.85 0.87
CA ASN A 155 -7.19 4.13 0.93
C ASN A 155 -7.85 3.27 2.01
N MET A 156 -8.26 3.92 3.09
CA MET A 156 -9.01 3.30 4.21
C MET A 156 -10.47 3.76 4.27
N GLY A 157 -10.99 4.37 3.20
CA GLY A 157 -12.37 4.89 3.18
C GLY A 157 -13.44 3.81 3.38
N MET A 158 -13.14 2.57 2.98
CA MET A 158 -14.01 1.41 3.24
C MET A 158 -14.13 1.04 4.73
N LEU A 159 -13.18 1.49 5.56
CA LEU A 159 -13.15 1.26 7.01
C LEU A 159 -13.74 2.45 7.81
N GLY A 160 -14.19 3.51 7.12
CA GLY A 160 -14.74 4.71 7.77
C GLY A 160 -13.69 5.59 8.47
N VAL A 161 -12.43 5.55 8.03
CA VAL A 161 -11.37 6.39 8.58
C VAL A 161 -11.48 7.81 8.04
N GLU A 162 -11.42 8.82 8.93
CA GLU A 162 -11.56 10.24 8.57
C GLU A 162 -10.22 10.97 8.39
N SER A 163 -9.20 10.64 9.20
CA SER A 163 -7.81 11.14 9.09
C SER A 163 -6.85 10.34 9.96
#